data_AF-A0A520K520-F1
#
_entry.id   AF-A0A520K520-F1
#
_cell.length_a   1.000
_cell.length_b   1.000
_cell.length_c   1.000
_cell.angle_alpha   90.00
_cell.angle_beta   90.00
_cell.angle_gamma   90.00
#
_symmetry.space_group_name_H-M   'P 1'
#
loop_
_entity.id
_entity.type
_entity.pdbx_description
1 polymer ?
#
loop_
_entity_poly.entity_id
_entity_poly.type
_entity_poly.pdbx_seq_one_letter_code
_entity_poly.pdbx_strand_id
1 'polypeptide(L)'
;MANYLNNIRDLVNLTCKRIKERTPPRKRGPGRPSTDPADIAKTLLLQTYLESSNRVAEGFLLLFHEKLGITSHFSYKTIERGYDRERVNEIPDELVVITNEGVGGKEKTCSFDGTGFSASNKENYADKR
;
A
#
# COMPACT_ATOMS: atom_id res chain seq x y z
N MET A 1 -8.89 15.01 -2.81
CA MET A 1 -7.44 14.78 -2.56
C MET A 1 -7.09 14.61 -1.09
N ALA A 2 -7.46 15.54 -0.19
CA ALA A 2 -7.12 15.44 1.24
C ALA A 2 -7.57 14.13 1.91
N ASN A 3 -8.79 13.65 1.63
CA ASN A 3 -9.29 12.38 2.17
C ASN A 3 -8.44 11.17 1.74
N TYR A 4 -7.93 11.15 0.51
CA TYR A 4 -7.07 10.08 0.02
C TYR A 4 -5.72 10.06 0.73
N LEU A 5 -5.11 11.23 0.95
CA LEU A 5 -3.85 11.34 1.69
C LEU A 5 -4.02 10.87 3.15
N ASN A 6 -5.12 11.25 3.80
CA ASN A 6 -5.45 10.77 5.14
C ASN A 6 -5.66 9.25 5.13
N ASN A 7 -6.39 8.71 4.16
CA ASN A 7 -6.61 7.27 4.05
C ASN A 7 -5.30 6.50 3.87
N ILE A 8 -4.41 6.95 2.99
CA ILE A 8 -3.08 6.35 2.79
C ILE A 8 -2.31 6.35 4.11
N ARG A 9 -2.25 7.49 4.80
CA ARG A 9 -1.56 7.60 6.08
C ARG A 9 -2.14 6.62 7.11
N ASP A 10 -3.45 6.65 7.29
CA ASP A 10 -4.12 5.95 8.38
C ASP A 10 -4.11 4.42 8.13
N LEU A 11 -4.29 3.97 6.87
CA LEU A 11 -4.17 2.56 6.49
C LEU A 11 -2.76 2.04 6.65
N VAL A 12 -1.73 2.77 6.20
CA VAL A 12 -0.33 2.33 6.36
C VAL A 12 0.03 2.29 7.85
N ASN A 13 -0.39 3.27 8.64
CA ASN A 13 -0.14 3.29 10.08
C ASN A 13 -0.80 2.09 10.80
N LEU A 14 -2.05 1.78 10.45
CA LEU A 14 -2.76 0.60 10.96
C LEU A 14 -2.02 -0.69 10.58
N THR A 15 -1.61 -0.79 9.32
CA THR A 15 -0.89 -1.94 8.78
C THR A 15 0.43 -2.16 9.51
N CYS A 16 1.24 -1.11 9.65
CA CYS A 16 2.50 -1.18 10.38
C CYS A 16 2.32 -1.52 11.86
N LYS A 17 1.22 -1.08 12.49
CA LYS A 17 0.89 -1.46 13.87
C LYS A 17 0.66 -2.97 13.96
N ARG A 18 -0.14 -3.54 13.06
CA ARG A 18 -0.47 -4.97 13.03
C ARG A 18 0.74 -5.85 12.74
N ILE A 19 1.61 -5.42 11.82
CA ILE A 19 2.89 -6.11 11.54
C ILE A 19 3.77 -6.12 12.80
N LYS A 20 3.91 -4.98 13.48
CA LYS A 20 4.72 -4.87 14.72
C LYS A 20 4.20 -5.75 15.86
N GLU A 21 2.89 -5.97 15.94
CA GLU A 21 2.29 -6.86 16.95
C GLU A 21 2.63 -8.34 16.70
N ARG A 22 2.84 -8.73 15.43
CA ARG A 22 3.15 -10.12 15.04
C ARG A 22 4.64 -10.40 14.93
N THR A 23 5.44 -9.39 14.60
CA THR A 23 6.85 -9.57 14.26
C THR A 23 7.75 -8.90 15.31
N PRO A 24 8.65 -9.66 15.96
CA PRO A 24 9.59 -9.08 16.91
C PRO A 24 10.57 -8.13 16.19
N PRO A 25 11.09 -7.10 16.89
CA PRO A 25 12.01 -6.15 16.29
C PRO A 25 13.31 -6.86 15.86
N ARG A 26 13.60 -6.86 14.55
CA ARG A 26 14.87 -7.38 14.01
C ARG A 26 16.04 -6.47 14.42
N LYS A 27 17.18 -7.07 14.78
CA LYS A 27 18.43 -6.35 15.10
C LYS A 27 18.86 -5.49 13.90
N ARG A 28 19.20 -4.23 14.15
CA ARG A 28 19.77 -3.33 13.13
C ARG A 28 21.27 -3.63 12.99
N GLY A 29 21.73 -3.78 11.75
CA GLY A 29 23.17 -3.81 11.45
C GLY A 29 23.81 -2.42 11.55
N PRO A 30 25.16 -2.35 11.51
CA PRO A 30 25.88 -1.08 11.47
C PRO A 30 25.59 -0.31 10.17
N GLY A 31 25.55 1.02 10.22
CA GLY A 31 25.37 1.89 9.05
C GLY A 31 24.43 3.07 9.30
N ARG A 32 24.16 3.84 8.23
CA ARG A 32 23.21 4.96 8.26
C ARG A 32 21.81 4.43 8.62
N PRO A 33 21.05 5.13 9.48
CA PRO A 33 19.66 4.81 9.72
C PRO A 33 18.90 4.76 8.39
N SER A 34 18.31 3.60 8.09
CA SER A 34 17.49 3.45 6.89
C SER A 34 16.22 4.28 7.04
N THR A 35 15.77 4.89 5.94
CA THR A 35 14.45 5.53 5.83
C THR A 35 13.37 4.56 6.29
N ASP A 36 12.38 5.07 7.02
CA ASP A 36 11.26 4.27 7.52
C ASP A 36 10.52 3.60 6.35
N PRO A 37 10.40 2.25 6.34
CA PRO A 37 9.60 1.54 5.35
C PRO A 37 8.17 2.06 5.23
N ALA A 38 7.56 2.52 6.33
CA ALA A 38 6.21 3.09 6.31
C ALA A 38 6.14 4.36 5.44
N ASP A 39 7.14 5.22 5.53
CA ASP A 39 7.16 6.48 4.78
C ASP A 39 7.41 6.24 3.29
N ILE A 40 8.25 5.25 2.96
CA ILE A 40 8.43 4.79 1.57
C ILE A 40 7.11 4.22 1.04
N ALA A 41 6.44 3.34 1.79
CA ALA A 41 5.18 2.73 1.37
C ALA A 41 4.08 3.79 1.12
N LYS A 42 3.91 4.77 2.02
CA LYS A 42 2.98 5.89 1.80
C LYS A 42 3.29 6.64 0.49
N THR A 43 4.57 6.86 0.21
CA THR A 43 5.02 7.57 -1.00
C THR A 43 4.78 6.75 -2.26
N LEU A 44 5.02 5.43 -2.21
CA LEU A 44 4.73 4.50 -3.32
C LEU A 44 3.23 4.38 -3.60
N LEU A 45 2.40 4.32 -2.55
CA LEU A 45 0.95 4.31 -2.69
C LEU A 45 0.44 5.62 -3.30
N LEU A 46 0.97 6.77 -2.86
CA LEU A 46 0.65 8.06 -3.45
C LEU A 46 1.11 8.14 -4.91
N GLN A 47 2.32 7.66 -5.21
CA GLN A 47 2.86 7.61 -6.56
C GLN A 47 1.95 6.80 -7.49
N THR A 48 1.53 5.63 -7.03
CA THR A 48 0.65 4.71 -7.78
C THR A 48 -0.71 5.34 -8.00
N TYR A 49 -1.31 5.94 -6.97
CA TYR A 49 -2.60 6.62 -7.06
C TYR A 49 -2.58 7.80 -8.05
N LEU A 50 -1.46 8.53 -8.13
CA LEU A 50 -1.29 9.66 -9.04
C LEU A 50 -0.65 9.28 -10.38
N GLU A 51 -0.42 7.99 -10.62
CA GLU A 51 0.19 7.44 -11.85
C GLU A 51 1.45 8.21 -12.27
N SER A 52 2.33 8.46 -11.29
CA SER A 52 3.44 9.38 -11.45
C SER A 52 4.81 8.68 -11.47
N SER A 53 5.80 9.33 -12.08
CA SER A 53 7.18 8.83 -12.06
C SER A 53 7.85 9.06 -10.70
N ASN A 54 8.90 8.28 -10.39
CA ASN A 54 9.64 8.41 -9.12
C ASN A 54 10.12 9.84 -8.83
N ARG A 55 10.52 10.60 -9.86
CA ARG A 55 10.96 12.00 -9.70
C ARG A 55 9.82 12.94 -9.36
N VAL A 56 8.66 12.73 -9.96
CA VAL A 56 7.45 13.50 -9.65
C VAL A 56 6.93 13.13 -8.27
N ALA A 57 7.01 11.86 -7.88
CA ALA A 57 6.68 11.39 -6.54
C ALA A 57 7.56 12.02 -5.45
N GLU A 58 8.85 12.26 -5.72
CA GLU A 58 9.71 13.06 -4.82
C GLU A 58 9.18 14.51 -4.67
N GLY A 59 8.70 15.12 -5.77
CA GLY A 59 8.03 16.42 -5.72
C GLY A 59 6.75 16.39 -4.88
N PHE A 60 5.94 15.33 -5.01
CA PHE A 60 4.75 15.15 -4.17
C PHE A 60 5.07 14.91 -2.71
N LEU A 61 6.17 14.24 -2.40
CA LEU A 61 6.65 14.10 -1.03
C LEU A 61 6.89 15.47 -0.39
N LEU A 62 7.56 16.39 -1.09
CA LEU A 62 7.75 17.77 -0.61
C LEU A 62 6.42 18.46 -0.29
N LEU A 63 5.42 18.30 -1.17
CA LEU A 63 4.12 18.95 -1.03
C LEU A 63 3.23 18.33 0.05
N PHE A 64 3.29 17.02 0.26
CA PHE A 64 2.30 16.29 1.06
C PHE A 64 2.89 15.56 2.28
N HIS A 65 4.18 15.69 2.57
CA HIS A 65 4.83 15.01 3.71
C HIS A 65 4.08 15.25 5.04
N GLU A 66 3.64 16.47 5.32
CA GLU A 66 2.90 16.81 6.53
C GLU A 66 1.59 16.01 6.64
N LYS A 67 0.81 15.96 5.55
CA LYS A 67 -0.45 15.21 5.51
C LYS A 67 -0.25 13.70 5.58
N LEU A 68 0.82 13.19 5.00
CA LEU A 68 1.21 11.78 5.10
C LEU A 68 1.86 11.43 6.45
N GLY A 69 2.14 12.42 7.29
CA GLY A 69 2.86 12.22 8.56
C GLY A 69 4.28 11.69 8.34
N ILE A 70 4.94 12.12 7.27
CA ILE A 70 6.33 11.78 6.95
C ILE A 70 7.22 12.90 7.48
N THR A 71 8.17 12.56 8.35
CA THR A 71 9.01 13.56 9.04
C THR A 71 10.28 13.93 8.28
N SER A 72 10.74 13.06 7.38
CA SER A 72 12.00 13.24 6.67
C SER A 72 11.83 13.07 5.17
N HIS A 73 12.43 14.01 4.42
CA HIS A 73 12.50 13.91 2.97
C HIS A 73 13.50 12.85 2.53
N PHE A 74 13.26 12.24 1.38
CA PHE A 74 14.20 11.33 0.73
C PHE A 74 14.07 11.42 -0.80
N SER A 75 15.16 11.08 -1.48
CA SER A 75 15.25 11.26 -2.93
C SER A 75 14.44 10.22 -3.70
N TYR A 76 14.17 10.51 -4.98
CA TYR A 76 13.55 9.58 -5.91
C TYR A 76 14.28 8.23 -6.00
N LYS A 77 15.59 8.20 -5.70
CA LYS A 77 16.38 6.97 -5.65
C LYS A 77 16.08 6.08 -4.43
N THR A 78 15.52 6.65 -3.38
CA THR A 78 14.98 5.89 -2.25
C THR A 78 13.60 5.33 -2.58
N ILE A 79 12.77 6.09 -3.32
CA ILE A 79 11.48 5.64 -3.84
C ILE A 79 11.67 4.46 -4.81
N GLU A 80 12.57 4.62 -5.80
CA GLU A 80 12.90 3.60 -6.79
C GLU A 80 13.31 2.26 -6.14
N ARG A 81 14.21 2.31 -5.16
CA ARG A 81 14.66 1.14 -4.40
C ARG A 81 13.67 0.66 -3.34
N GLY A 82 12.53 1.33 -3.20
CA GLY A 82 11.50 0.97 -2.23
C GLY A 82 10.93 -0.41 -2.51
N TYR A 83 10.70 -0.73 -3.79
CA TYR A 83 10.17 -2.02 -4.25
C TYR A 83 11.08 -3.22 -3.94
N ASP A 84 12.40 -3.00 -3.84
CA ASP A 84 13.36 -4.06 -3.52
C ASP A 84 13.43 -4.38 -2.02
N ARG A 85 12.76 -3.59 -1.16
CA ARG A 85 12.83 -3.75 0.29
C ARG A 85 11.72 -4.66 0.78
N GLU A 86 12.10 -5.82 1.29
CA GLU A 86 11.20 -6.79 1.94
C GLU A 86 10.21 -6.11 2.90
N ARG A 87 10.70 -5.24 3.80
CA ARG A 87 9.86 -4.50 4.77
C ARG A 87 8.85 -3.53 4.15
N VAL A 88 9.15 -3.00 2.97
CA VAL A 88 8.21 -2.12 2.27
C VAL A 88 7.12 -2.96 1.62
N ASN A 89 7.46 -4.15 1.10
CA ASN A 89 6.52 -5.07 0.45
C ASN A 89 5.59 -5.78 1.44
N GLU A 90 6.02 -6.01 2.68
CA GLU A 90 5.15 -6.52 3.76
C GLU A 90 3.94 -5.60 4.03
N ILE A 91 4.06 -4.30 3.77
CA ILE A 91 2.99 -3.32 4.02
C ILE A 91 1.82 -3.46 3.05
N PRO A 92 1.98 -3.38 1.71
CA PRO A 92 0.87 -3.61 0.79
C PRO A 92 0.26 -5.00 0.93
N ASP A 93 1.05 -6.04 1.23
CA ASP A 93 0.53 -7.40 1.47
C ASP A 93 -0.47 -7.42 2.63
N GLU A 94 -0.09 -6.87 3.78
CA GLU A 94 -0.99 -6.80 4.94
C GLU A 94 -2.13 -5.79 4.73
N LEU A 95 -1.91 -4.73 3.95
CA LEU A 95 -2.96 -3.78 3.58
C LEU A 95 -4.07 -4.47 2.80
N VAL A 96 -3.72 -5.33 1.83
CA VAL A 96 -4.70 -6.15 1.09
C VAL A 96 -5.50 -7.04 2.03
N VAL A 97 -4.85 -7.68 3.00
CA VAL A 97 -5.53 -8.49 4.03
C VAL A 97 -6.55 -7.65 4.79
N ILE A 98 -6.14 -6.49 5.33
CA ILE A 98 -7.02 -5.59 6.10
C ILE A 98 -8.21 -5.13 5.26
N THR A 99 -8.00 -4.77 3.98
CA THR A 99 -9.10 -4.30 3.12
C THR A 99 -10.11 -5.41 2.82
N ASN A 100 -9.67 -6.67 2.76
CA ASN A 100 -10.54 -7.80 2.45
C ASN A 100 -11.28 -8.36 3.68
N GLU A 101 -10.85 -8.07 4.91
CA GLU A 101 -11.52 -8.52 6.13
C GLU A 101 -12.99 -8.07 6.22
N GLY A 102 -13.31 -6.88 5.72
CA GLY A 102 -14.69 -6.36 5.73
C GLY A 102 -15.68 -7.18 4.87
N VAL A 103 -15.16 -7.93 3.90
CA VAL A 103 -15.91 -8.74 2.93
C VAL A 103 -15.73 -10.25 3.18
N GLY A 104 -14.85 -10.63 4.12
CA GLY A 104 -14.60 -12.01 4.50
C GLY A 104 -15.90 -12.76 4.83
N GLY A 105 -16.16 -13.84 4.09
CA GLY A 105 -17.37 -14.67 4.23
C GLY A 105 -18.66 -14.08 3.63
N LYS A 106 -18.62 -12.88 3.04
CA LYS A 106 -19.74 -12.28 2.29
C LYS A 106 -19.63 -12.49 0.78
N GLU A 107 -18.43 -12.78 0.28
CA GLU A 107 -18.23 -13.17 -1.12
C GLU A 107 -18.86 -14.54 -1.38
N LYS A 108 -19.87 -14.56 -2.26
CA LYS A 108 -20.57 -15.78 -2.69
C LYS A 108 -20.20 -16.20 -4.11
N THR A 109 -19.59 -15.29 -4.87
CA THR A 109 -19.20 -15.44 -6.27
C THR A 109 -17.86 -14.77 -6.47
N CYS A 110 -16.82 -15.55 -6.76
CA CYS A 110 -15.51 -15.03 -7.16
C CYS A 110 -15.25 -15.35 -8.62
N SER A 111 -14.74 -14.35 -9.34
CA SER A 111 -14.15 -14.52 -10.66
C SER A 111 -12.76 -15.12 -10.48
N PHE A 112 -12.46 -16.28 -11.08
CA PHE A 112 -11.11 -16.84 -11.02
C PHE A 112 -10.07 -15.97 -11.75
N ASP A 113 -10.52 -15.18 -12.73
CA ASP A 113 -9.68 -14.33 -13.60
C ASP A 113 -9.49 -12.89 -13.10
N GLY A 114 -9.99 -12.57 -11.89
CA GLY A 114 -9.86 -11.25 -11.28
C GLY A 114 -10.74 -10.15 -11.89
N THR A 115 -11.70 -10.49 -12.76
CA THR A 115 -12.59 -9.51 -13.41
C THR A 115 -13.76 -9.04 -12.53
N GLY A 116 -14.02 -9.71 -11.41
CA GLY A 116 -15.18 -9.47 -10.55
C GLY A 116 -16.49 -10.07 -11.06
N PHE A 117 -16.51 -10.71 -12.24
CA PHE A 117 -17.68 -11.42 -12.78
C PHE A 117 -17.74 -12.87 -12.31
N SER A 118 -18.94 -13.36 -11.99
CA SER A 118 -19.11 -14.76 -11.61
C SER A 118 -18.54 -15.70 -12.67
N ALA A 119 -17.71 -16.66 -12.25
CA ALA A 119 -17.20 -17.72 -13.12
C ALA A 119 -18.29 -18.74 -13.51
N SER A 120 -19.51 -18.60 -12.99
CA SER A 120 -20.65 -19.42 -13.36
C SER A 120 -21.10 -19.08 -14.78
N ASN A 121 -20.91 -20.02 -15.71
CA ASN A 121 -21.47 -19.92 -17.06
C ASN A 121 -22.97 -19.61 -17.04
N LYS A 122 -23.72 -20.14 -16.07
CA LYS A 122 -25.17 -19.91 -15.97
C LYS A 122 -25.53 -18.44 -15.73
N GLU A 123 -24.76 -17.74 -14.90
CA GLU A 123 -25.01 -16.33 -14.59
C GLU A 123 -24.61 -15.43 -15.77
N ASN A 124 -23.50 -15.73 -16.45
CA ASN A 124 -23.05 -14.99 -17.63
C ASN A 124 -23.98 -15.08 -18.85
N TYR A 125 -24.74 -16.18 -18.98
CA TYR A 125 -25.70 -16.36 -20.07
C TYR A 125 -27.11 -15.83 -19.74
N ALA A 126 -27.46 -15.69 -18.45
CA ALA A 126 -28.76 -15.17 -18.04
C ALA A 126 -28.90 -13.67 -18.31
N ASP A 127 -27.81 -12.92 -18.24
CA ASP A 127 -27.77 -11.46 -18.43
C ASP A 127 -27.77 -11.03 -19.92
N LYS A 128 -27.63 -11.99 -20.84
CA LYS A 128 -27.59 -11.76 -22.30
C LYS A 128 -28.92 -12.03 -23.01
N ARG A 129 -30.04 -12.01 -22.29
CA ARG A 129 -31.37 -12.35 -22.84
C ARG A 129 -32.37 -11.22 -22.73
#